data_AF-A0A6M1ZYK0-F1
#
_entry.id   AF-A0A6M1ZYK0-F1
#
_cell.length_a   1.000
_cell.length_b   1.000
_cell.length_c   1.000
_cell.angle_alpha   90.00
_cell.angle_beta   90.00
_cell.angle_gamma   90.00
#
_symmetry.space_group_name_H-M   'P 1'
#
loop_
_entity.id
_entity.type
_entity.pdbx_description
1 polymer ?
#
loop_
_entity_poly.entity_id
_entity_poly.type
_entity_poly.pdbx_seq_one_letter_code
_entity_poly.pdbx_strand_id
1 'polypeptide(L)' 'MDMKLNEYLRKEGKTHGDFANEIGVSVSYVTYLSLGRRKPSFDVLVKIHSATSGVVTLIYFF' A
#
# COMPACT_ATOMS: atom_id res chain seq x y z
N MET A 1 -4.68 -4.60 -14.74
CA MET A 1 -5.59 -5.02 -13.65
C MET A 1 -5.23 -4.14 -12.48
N ASP A 2 -6.04 -3.13 -12.20
CA ASP A 2 -5.80 -2.21 -11.08
C ASP A 2 -6.38 -2.82 -9.81
N MET A 3 -5.54 -3.03 -8.79
CA MET A 3 -5.96 -3.63 -7.53
C MET A 3 -5.74 -2.67 -6.37
N LYS A 4 -6.72 -2.57 -5.46
CA LYS A 4 -6.61 -1.76 -4.25
C LYS A 4 -5.64 -2.40 -3.26
N LEU A 5 -5.01 -1.58 -2.42
CA LEU A 5 -4.08 -2.07 -1.40
C LEU A 5 -4.71 -3.14 -0.48
N ASN A 6 -5.95 -2.95 -0.03
CA ASN A 6 -6.63 -3.95 0.82
C ASN A 6 -6.86 -5.30 0.12
N GLU A 7 -7.14 -5.27 -1.18
CA GLU A 7 -7.36 -6.49 -1.96
C GLU A 7 -6.05 -7.25 -2.16
N TYR A 8 -4.96 -6.52 -2.44
CA TYR A 8 -3.61 -7.07 -2.49
C TYR A 8 -3.26 -7.74 -1.17
N LEU A 9 -3.37 -7.03 -0.05
CA LEU A 9 -3.00 -7.55 1.26
C LEU A 9 -3.81 -8.80 1.64
N ARG A 10 -5.13 -8.80 1.36
CA ARG A 10 -5.97 -9.97 1.58
C ARG A 10 -5.54 -11.17 0.73
N LYS A 11 -5.20 -10.94 -0.55
CA LYS A 11 -4.76 -12.01 -1.48
C LYS A 11 -3.43 -12.62 -1.05
N GLU A 12 -2.50 -11.78 -0.58
CA GLU A 12 -1.18 -12.21 -0.10
C GLU A 12 -1.20 -12.70 1.36
N GLY A 13 -2.36 -12.68 2.04
CA GLY A 13 -2.46 -13.07 3.45
C GLY A 13 -1.69 -12.14 4.42
N LYS A 14 -1.41 -10.90 4.01
CA LYS A 14 -0.66 -9.90 4.78
C LYS A 14 -1.59 -9.01 5.58
N THR A 15 -1.20 -8.66 6.80
CA THR A 15 -1.86 -7.60 7.58
C THR A 15 -1.32 -6.22 7.20
N HIS A 16 -2.00 -5.15 7.61
CA HIS A 16 -1.44 -3.79 7.51
C HIS A 16 -0.11 -3.65 8.26
N GLY A 17 0.07 -4.40 9.35
CA GLY A 17 1.30 -4.39 10.13
C GLY A 17 2.48 -4.98 9.37
N ASP A 18 2.27 -6.14 8.74
CA ASP A 18 3.29 -6.81 7.93
C ASP A 18 3.74 -5.91 6.78
N PHE A 19 2.78 -5.32 6.07
CA PHE A 19 3.08 -4.42 4.96
C PHE A 19 3.75 -3.12 5.41
N ALA A 20 3.33 -2.56 6.56
CA ALA A 20 3.95 -1.37 7.12
C ALA A 20 5.43 -1.61 7.48
N ASN A 21 5.73 -2.76 8.08
CA ASN A 21 7.10 -3.18 8.37
C ASN A 21 7.92 -3.38 7.09
N GLU A 22 7.33 -4.03 6.07
CA GLU A 22 7.96 -4.28 4.77
C GLU A 22 8.40 -3.00 4.05
N ILE A 23 7.55 -1.96 4.05
CA ILE A 23 7.88 -0.67 3.39
C ILE A 23 8.50 0.37 4.35
N GLY A 24 8.67 0.01 5.63
CA GLY A 24 9.25 0.87 6.66
C GLY A 24 8.44 2.14 6.92
N VAL A 25 7.14 1.99 7.20
CA VAL A 25 6.23 3.07 7.62
C VAL A 25 5.39 2.61 8.81
N SER A 26 4.55 3.49 9.38
CA SER A 26 3.67 3.09 10.48
C SER A 26 2.42 2.34 10.00
N VAL A 27 1.91 1.43 10.83
CA VAL A 27 0.66 0.68 10.57
C VAL A 27 -0.54 1.61 10.37
N SER A 28 -0.61 2.68 11.17
CA SER A 28 -1.65 3.71 11.04
C SER A 28 -1.58 4.41 9.68
N TYR A 29 -0.36 4.66 9.17
CA TYR A 29 -0.19 5.26 7.86
C TYR A 29 -0.69 4.33 6.74
N VAL A 30 -0.34 3.04 6.76
CA VAL A 30 -0.90 2.04 5.82
C VAL A 30 -2.42 2.00 5.88
N THR A 31 -3.00 2.05 7.09
CA THR A 31 -4.45 2.10 7.27
C THR A 31 -5.07 3.33 6.65
N TYR A 32 -4.47 4.52 6.81
CA TYR A 32 -4.98 5.73 6.16
C TYR A 32 -4.85 5.68 4.63
N LEU A 33 -3.76 5.08 4.12
CA LEU A 33 -3.56 4.87 2.69
C LEU A 33 -4.64 3.94 2.10
N SER A 34 -4.93 2.82 2.76
CA SER A 34 -5.90 1.83 2.28
C SER A 34 -7.36 2.28 2.39
N LEU A 35 -7.62 3.30 3.19
CA LEU A 35 -8.91 4.00 3.27
C LEU A 35 -9.01 5.19 2.30
N GLY A 36 -7.95 5.51 1.54
CA GLY A 36 -7.89 6.68 0.67
C GLY A 36 -7.91 8.02 1.41
N ARG A 37 -7.69 8.01 2.73
CA ARG A 37 -7.73 9.23 3.58
C ARG A 37 -6.46 10.05 3.49
N ARG A 38 -5.38 9.48 2.97
CA ARG A 38 -4.09 10.14 2.80
C ARG A 38 -3.47 9.74 1.48
N LYS A 39 -2.88 10.72 0.79
CA LYS A 39 -2.04 10.44 -0.37
C LYS A 39 -0.62 10.10 0.10
N PRO A 40 -0.01 9.02 -0.41
CA PRO A 40 1.38 8.69 -0.15
C PRO A 40 2.33 9.72 -0.77
N SER A 41 3.50 9.92 -0.17
CA SER A 41 4.58 10.67 -0.83
C SER A 41 5.14 9.88 -2.00
N PHE A 42 5.93 10.53 -2.87
CA PHE A 42 6.60 9.86 -3.98
C PHE A 42 7.48 8.68 -3.50
N ASP A 43 8.27 8.86 -2.44
CA ASP A 43 9.08 7.78 -1.86
C ASP A 43 8.24 6.58 -1.43
N VAL A 44 7.09 6.83 -0.80
CA VAL A 44 6.18 5.78 -0.36
C VAL A 44 5.54 5.10 -1.57
N LEU A 45 5.18 5.84 -2.62
CA LEU A 45 4.68 5.26 -3.86
C LEU A 45 5.68 4.30 -4.50
N VAL A 46 6.97 4.68 -4.56
CA VAL A 46 8.04 3.81 -5.08
C VAL A 46 8.17 2.54 -4.23
N LYS A 47 8.11 2.66 -2.91
CA LYS A 47 8.15 1.50 -1.99
C LYS A 47 6.95 0.58 -2.18
N ILE A 48 5.73 1.12 -2.28
CA ILE A 48 4.51 0.34 -2.53
C ILE A 48 4.60 -0.35 -3.89
N HIS A 49 5.01 0.38 -4.94
CA HIS A 49 5.16 -0.20 -6.27
C HIS A 49 6.18 -1.35 -6.26
N SER A 50 7.31 -1.18 -5.58
CA SER A 50 8.34 -2.21 -5.47
C SER A 50 7.86 -3.44 -4.67
N ALA A 51 7.27 -3.22 -3.48
CA ALA A 51 6.77 -4.29 -2.61
C ALA A 51 5.62 -5.09 -3.24
N THR A 52 4.81 -4.43 -4.08
CA THR A 52 3.68 -5.07 -4.76
C THR A 52 4.00 -5.49 -6.20
N SER A 53 5.24 -5.33 -6.67
CA SER A 53 5.64 -5.58 -8.07
C SER A 53 4.73 -4.87 -9.09
N GLY A 54 4.30 -3.65 -8.78
CA GLY A 54 3.44 -2.83 -9.62
C GLY A 54 1.96 -3.24 -9.65
N VAL A 55 1.56 -4.22 -8.83
CA VAL A 55 0.17 -4.71 -8.79
C VAL A 55 -0.78 -3.69 -8.14
N VAL A 56 -0.30 -2.96 -7.13
CA VAL A 56 -1.05 -1.83 -6.55
C VAL A 56 -0.65 -0.57 -7.33
N THR A 57 -1.53 -0.13 -8.22
CA THR A 57 -1.27 0.99 -9.13
C THR A 57 -1.38 2.34 -8.42
N LEU A 58 -0.55 3.30 -8.89
CA LEU A 58 -0.49 4.66 -8.36
C LEU A 58 -1.84 5.39 -8.46
N ILE A 59 -2.64 5.07 -9.49
CA ILE A 59 -3.95 5.70 -9.76
C ILE A 59 -4.93 5.54 -8.61
N TYR A 60 -4.76 4.49 -7.79
CA TYR A 60 -5.58 4.27 -6.60
C TYR A 60 -5.43 5.37 -5.54
N PHE A 61 -4.29 6.07 -5.55
CA PHE A 61 -3.99 7.12 -4.59
C PHE A 61 -4.33 8.53 -5.08
N PHE A 62 -4.87 8.69 -6.31
CA PHE A 62 -5.20 9.98 -6.90
C PHE A 62 -6.70 10.24 -6.94
#